data_AF-A0A7W0G933-F1
#
_entry.id   AF-A0A7W0G933-F1
#
_cell.length_a   1.000
_cell.length_b   1.000
_cell.length_c   1.000
_cell.angle_alpha   90.00
_cell.angle_beta   90.00
_cell.angle_gamma   90.00
#
_symmetry.space_group_name_H-M   'P 1'
#
loop_
_entity.id
_entity.type
_entity.pdbx_description
1 polymer ?
#
loop_
_entity_poly.entity_id
_entity_poly.type
_entity_poly.pdbx_seq_one_letter_code
_entity_poly.pdbx_strand_id
1 'polypeptide(L)'
;MALADDLARIAAAAAASAAPGEQVAAVLPTAPHAGGRLYLCAFETPAGERSWLALGDDAGAIVERQAVRDAVSVAALCELAEEVAAGGDLDELHSRLVALRLTENPDGIDEAEASLLELQRVIGAPPALATPARLDAIGLATRRLELALGGALHGSPFADAMRGAGDMVDALTSDVERTYRGQLS
;
A
#
# COMPACT_ATOMS: atom_id res chain seq x y z
N MET A 1 -1.53 -21.25 0.72
CA MET A 1 -1.25 -20.80 2.10
C MET A 1 -1.89 -19.43 2.30
N ALA A 2 -2.24 -19.08 3.54
CA ALA A 2 -2.72 -17.73 3.82
C ALA A 2 -1.55 -16.74 3.73
N LEU A 3 -1.82 -15.49 3.35
CA LEU A 3 -0.78 -14.45 3.25
C LEU A 3 -0.01 -14.27 4.58
N ALA A 4 -0.70 -14.39 5.71
CA ALA A 4 -0.07 -14.33 7.03
C ALA A 4 0.99 -15.44 7.24
N ASP A 5 0.73 -16.66 6.76
CA ASP A 5 1.69 -17.77 6.86
C ASP A 5 2.91 -17.51 5.97
N ASP A 6 2.68 -16.97 4.77
CA ASP A 6 3.76 -16.57 3.85
C ASP A 6 4.64 -15.48 4.48
N LEU A 7 4.02 -14.46 5.07
CA LEU A 7 4.74 -13.38 5.74
C LEU A 7 5.57 -13.86 6.93
N ALA A 8 5.03 -14.76 7.76
CA ALA A 8 5.78 -15.33 8.87
C ALA A 8 7.00 -16.13 8.40
N ARG A 9 6.82 -16.93 7.34
CA ARG A 9 7.90 -17.70 6.70
C ARG A 9 8.98 -16.77 6.11
N ILE A 10 8.57 -15.74 5.37
CA ILE A 10 9.48 -14.79 4.75
C ILE A 10 10.21 -13.94 5.79
N ALA A 11 9.53 -13.49 6.85
CA ALA A 11 10.16 -12.75 7.94
C ALA A 11 11.25 -13.59 8.63
N ALA A 12 11.01 -14.88 8.85
CA ALA A 12 12.01 -15.79 9.41
C ALA A 12 13.20 -15.98 8.46
N ALA A 13 12.96 -16.11 7.16
CA ALA A 13 14.03 -16.22 6.16
C ALA A 13 14.84 -14.91 6.04
N ALA A 14 14.16 -13.75 6.04
CA ALA A 14 14.79 -12.44 6.03
C ALA A 14 15.66 -12.23 7.28
N ALA A 15 15.20 -12.65 8.46
CA ALA A 15 15.95 -12.53 9.70
C ALA A 15 17.31 -13.27 9.66
N ALA A 16 17.44 -14.34 8.88
CA ALA A 16 18.73 -15.02 8.67
C ALA A 16 19.75 -14.15 7.90
N SER A 17 19.29 -13.11 7.21
CA SER A 17 20.09 -12.14 6.47
C SER A 17 20.33 -10.84 7.25
N ALA A 18 19.82 -10.71 8.48
CA ALA A 18 20.05 -9.55 9.34
C ALA A 18 21.48 -9.55 9.88
N ALA A 19 22.14 -8.39 9.87
CA ALA A 19 23.44 -8.22 10.50
C ALA A 19 23.27 -8.14 12.03
N PRO A 20 24.36 -8.31 12.82
CA PRO A 20 24.29 -8.19 14.27
C PRO A 20 23.68 -6.87 14.72
N GLY A 21 22.61 -6.93 15.52
CA GLY A 21 21.90 -5.76 16.05
C GLY A 21 20.79 -5.22 15.15
N GLU A 22 20.68 -5.69 13.90
CA GLU A 22 19.56 -5.36 13.04
C GLU A 22 18.37 -6.29 13.27
N GLN A 23 17.19 -5.78 12.95
CA GLN A 23 15.95 -6.56 12.96
C GLN A 23 15.17 -6.35 11.66
N VAL A 24 14.36 -7.34 11.28
CA VAL A 24 13.38 -7.17 10.21
C VAL A 24 12.28 -6.26 10.73
N ALA A 25 12.21 -5.04 10.21
CA ALA A 25 11.24 -4.03 10.62
C ALA A 25 9.89 -4.20 9.90
N ALA A 26 9.92 -4.62 8.63
CA ALA A 26 8.72 -4.85 7.83
C ALA A 26 8.96 -5.89 6.74
N VAL A 27 7.87 -6.56 6.33
CA VAL A 27 7.82 -7.40 5.12
C VAL A 27 6.60 -6.97 4.31
N LEU A 28 6.82 -6.35 3.16
CA LEU A 28 5.77 -5.86 2.28
C LEU A 28 5.56 -6.85 1.14
N PRO A 29 4.42 -7.57 1.10
CA PRO A 29 4.13 -8.51 0.03
C PRO A 29 3.61 -7.74 -1.19
N THR A 30 4.16 -8.05 -2.36
CA THR A 30 3.80 -7.43 -3.64
C THR A 30 3.61 -8.47 -4.72
N ALA A 31 2.76 -8.18 -5.70
CA ALA A 31 2.70 -8.92 -6.96
C ALA A 31 2.58 -7.92 -8.12
N PRO A 32 3.72 -7.37 -8.60
CA PRO A 32 3.72 -6.35 -9.66
C PRO A 32 3.26 -6.89 -11.01
N HIS A 33 3.52 -8.18 -11.26
CA HIS A 33 3.19 -8.87 -12.50
C HIS A 33 2.50 -10.21 -12.24
N ALA A 34 1.85 -10.76 -13.27
CA ALA A 34 1.39 -12.14 -13.28
C ALA A 34 2.61 -13.08 -13.36
N GLY A 35 3.16 -13.50 -12.23
CA GLY A 35 4.36 -14.35 -12.19
C GLY A 35 4.80 -14.85 -10.83
N GLY A 36 4.24 -14.32 -9.74
CA GLY A 36 4.59 -14.72 -8.38
C GLY A 36 4.55 -13.51 -7.44
N ARG A 37 4.78 -13.76 -6.15
CA ARG A 37 4.90 -12.66 -5.18
C ARG A 37 6.37 -12.36 -4.92
N LEU A 38 6.62 -11.09 -4.69
CA LEU A 38 7.88 -10.58 -4.15
C LEU A 38 7.61 -10.01 -2.76
N TYR A 39 8.59 -10.10 -1.89
CA TYR A 39 8.47 -9.62 -0.52
C TYR A 39 9.62 -8.65 -0.24
N LEU A 40 9.30 -7.36 -0.12
CA LEU A 40 10.28 -6.34 0.26
C LEU A 40 10.49 -6.38 1.76
N CYS A 41 11.65 -6.84 2.18
CA CYS A 41 12.02 -6.95 3.59
C CYS A 41 12.86 -5.72 3.96
N ALA A 42 12.33 -4.91 4.87
CA ALA A 42 13.05 -3.80 5.48
C ALA A 42 13.79 -4.28 6.72
N PHE A 43 15.05 -3.90 6.84
CA PHE A 43 15.88 -4.13 8.01
C PHE A 43 16.19 -2.78 8.64
N GLU A 44 16.18 -2.73 9.97
CA GLU A 44 16.45 -1.50 10.70
C GLU A 44 17.48 -1.76 11.80
N THR A 45 18.48 -0.88 11.88
CA THR A 45 19.43 -0.84 12.98
C THR A 45 18.82 -0.13 14.19
N PRO A 46 19.39 -0.24 15.41
CA PRO A 46 18.91 0.51 16.57
C PRO A 46 19.05 2.03 16.41
N ALA A 47 19.88 2.49 15.46
CA ALA A 47 20.04 3.90 15.11
C ALA A 47 18.99 4.39 14.09
N GLY A 48 18.12 3.51 13.59
CA GLY A 48 17.08 3.82 12.60
C GLY A 48 17.57 3.78 11.15
N GLU A 49 18.80 3.29 10.89
CA GLU A 49 19.27 3.12 9.52
C GLU A 49 18.57 1.93 8.86
N ARG A 50 18.05 2.14 7.65
CA ARG A 50 17.29 1.14 6.89
C ARG A 50 18.09 0.55 5.74
N SER A 51 17.88 -0.73 5.50
CA SER A 51 18.35 -1.44 4.31
C SER A 51 17.33 -2.47 3.85
N TRP A 52 17.46 -2.95 2.63
CA TRP A 52 16.40 -3.70 1.97
C TRP A 52 16.88 -5.00 1.32
N LEU A 53 16.01 -6.01 1.30
CA LEU A 53 16.18 -7.23 0.52
C LEU A 53 14.83 -7.65 -0.05
N ALA A 54 14.75 -7.94 -1.35
CA ALA A 54 13.57 -8.53 -1.94
C ALA A 54 13.72 -10.06 -1.98
N LEU A 55 12.70 -10.78 -1.53
CA LEU A 55 12.64 -12.25 -1.56
C LEU A 55 11.51 -12.72 -2.48
N GLY A 56 11.71 -13.85 -3.16
CA GLY A 56 10.65 -14.57 -3.88
C GLY A 56 9.83 -15.49 -2.98
N ASP A 57 8.86 -16.19 -3.56
CA ASP A 57 7.99 -17.16 -2.85
C ASP A 57 8.73 -18.36 -2.22
N ASP A 58 9.92 -18.67 -2.73
CA ASP A 58 10.85 -19.68 -2.21
C ASP A 58 11.85 -19.12 -1.18
N ALA A 59 11.68 -17.85 -0.79
CA ALA A 59 12.60 -17.07 0.02
C ALA A 59 13.99 -16.87 -0.61
N GLY A 60 14.13 -17.06 -1.93
CA GLY A 60 15.34 -16.73 -2.68
C GLY A 60 15.50 -15.22 -2.84
N ALA A 61 16.75 -14.73 -2.73
CA ALA A 61 17.07 -13.33 -2.94
C ALA A 61 16.87 -12.93 -4.41
N ILE A 62 16.14 -11.84 -4.64
CA ILE A 62 15.99 -11.25 -5.97
C ILE A 62 17.17 -10.35 -6.27
N VAL A 63 17.73 -10.48 -7.47
CA VAL A 63 18.88 -9.67 -7.92
C VAL A 63 18.55 -8.83 -9.15
N GLU A 64 17.43 -9.09 -9.81
CA GLU A 64 17.00 -8.33 -10.98
C GLU A 64 16.53 -6.94 -10.56
N ARG A 65 17.23 -5.90 -11.00
CA ARG A 65 16.93 -4.53 -10.59
C ARG A 65 15.51 -4.11 -10.94
N GLN A 66 15.05 -4.46 -12.14
CA GLN A 66 13.72 -4.10 -12.61
C GLN A 66 12.62 -4.71 -11.72
N ALA A 67 12.75 -5.99 -11.35
CA ALA A 67 11.80 -6.64 -10.46
C ALA A 67 11.70 -5.97 -9.09
N VAL A 68 12.82 -5.49 -8.53
CA VAL A 68 12.83 -4.73 -7.27
C VAL A 68 12.13 -3.38 -7.45
N ARG A 69 12.39 -2.65 -8.54
CA ARG A 69 11.72 -1.37 -8.85
C ARG A 69 10.21 -1.52 -8.95
N ASP A 70 9.76 -2.55 -9.66
CA ASP A 70 8.33 -2.78 -9.85
C ASP A 70 7.64 -3.15 -8.53
N ALA A 71 8.32 -3.93 -7.67
CA ALA A 71 7.86 -4.23 -6.32
C ALA A 71 7.76 -2.97 -5.45
N VAL A 72 8.78 -2.12 -5.44
CA VAL A 72 8.77 -0.86 -4.68
C VAL A 72 7.66 0.05 -5.18
N SER A 73 7.50 0.16 -6.49
CA SER A 73 6.51 1.03 -7.11
C SER A 73 5.09 0.62 -6.73
N VAL A 74 4.73 -0.66 -6.87
CA VAL A 74 3.38 -1.10 -6.52
C VAL A 74 3.10 -1.02 -5.03
N ALA A 75 4.09 -1.31 -4.18
CA ALA A 75 3.95 -1.17 -2.73
C ALA A 75 3.69 0.29 -2.34
N ALA A 76 4.52 1.21 -2.80
CA ALA A 76 4.41 2.64 -2.49
C ALA A 76 3.11 3.26 -3.01
N LEU A 77 2.69 2.90 -4.23
CA LEU A 77 1.44 3.39 -4.80
C LEU A 77 0.21 2.84 -4.06
N CYS A 78 0.22 1.57 -3.64
CA CYS A 78 -0.86 1.03 -2.82
C CYS A 78 -0.92 1.72 -1.45
N GLU A 79 0.23 1.90 -0.79
CA GLU A 79 0.31 2.61 0.50
C GLU A 79 -0.26 4.02 0.39
N LEU A 80 0.21 4.81 -0.60
CA LEU A 80 -0.30 6.16 -0.81
C LEU A 80 -1.80 6.14 -1.13
N ALA A 81 -2.26 5.23 -1.97
CA ALA A 81 -3.68 5.15 -2.33
C ALA A 81 -4.56 4.86 -1.11
N GLU A 82 -4.10 4.02 -0.18
CA GLU A 82 -4.77 3.75 1.08
C GLU A 82 -4.75 4.99 2.00
N GLU A 83 -3.61 5.67 2.10
CA GLU A 83 -3.43 6.88 2.92
C GLU A 83 -4.28 8.06 2.45
N VAL A 84 -4.45 8.25 1.13
CA VAL A 84 -5.19 9.42 0.60
C VAL A 84 -6.66 9.12 0.30
N ALA A 85 -7.07 7.85 0.35
CA ALA A 85 -8.45 7.46 0.15
C ALA A 85 -9.37 8.21 1.13
N ALA A 86 -10.48 8.74 0.62
CA ALA A 86 -11.45 9.54 1.38
C ALA A 86 -10.84 10.76 2.14
N GLY A 87 -9.70 11.29 1.70
CA GLY A 87 -9.04 12.42 2.35
C GLY A 87 -8.20 12.04 3.58
N GLY A 88 -7.94 10.73 3.77
CA GLY A 88 -7.01 10.20 4.76
C GLY A 88 -7.54 9.93 6.15
N ASP A 89 -8.84 10.15 6.38
CA ASP A 89 -9.52 9.70 7.59
C ASP A 89 -10.92 9.17 7.28
N LEU A 90 -10.98 7.87 6.99
CA LEU A 90 -12.22 7.15 6.71
C LEU A 90 -13.15 7.08 7.93
N ASP A 91 -12.59 7.00 9.13
CA ASP A 91 -13.35 6.85 10.37
C ASP A 91 -14.00 8.18 10.78
N GLU A 92 -13.27 9.29 10.61
CA GLU A 92 -13.80 10.64 10.77
C GLU A 92 -14.88 10.91 9.71
N LEU A 93 -14.64 10.58 8.45
CA LEU A 93 -15.66 10.73 7.41
C LEU A 93 -16.92 9.92 7.73
N HIS A 94 -16.77 8.67 8.14
CA HIS A 94 -17.90 7.82 8.54
C HIS A 94 -18.69 8.45 9.70
N SER A 95 -17.99 8.93 10.72
CA SER A 95 -18.61 9.59 11.88
C SER A 95 -19.39 10.84 11.48
N ARG A 96 -18.86 11.64 10.54
CA ARG A 96 -19.55 12.83 10.01
C ARG A 96 -20.79 12.47 9.21
N LEU A 97 -20.74 11.43 8.37
CA LEU A 97 -21.91 10.98 7.61
C LEU A 97 -23.03 10.49 8.53
N VAL A 98 -22.70 9.69 9.55
CA VAL A 98 -23.66 9.23 10.56
C VAL A 98 -24.30 10.40 11.30
N ALA A 99 -23.50 11.39 11.72
CA ALA A 99 -24.04 12.59 12.37
C ALA A 99 -24.99 13.35 11.44
N LEU A 100 -24.60 13.56 10.18
CA LEU A 100 -25.39 14.26 9.17
C LEU A 100 -26.71 13.54 8.87
N ARG A 101 -26.70 12.20 8.81
CA ARG A 101 -27.91 11.39 8.68
C ARG A 101 -28.88 11.65 9.84
N LEU A 102 -28.38 11.67 11.07
CA LEU A 102 -29.20 11.83 12.26
C LEU A 102 -29.79 13.24 12.40
N THR A 103 -29.10 14.27 11.91
CA THR A 103 -29.52 15.67 12.07
C THR A 103 -30.29 16.23 10.88
N GLU A 104 -29.89 15.89 9.66
CA GLU A 104 -30.38 16.53 8.43
C GLU A 104 -30.99 15.53 7.45
N ASN A 105 -30.47 14.30 7.40
CA ASN A 105 -30.88 13.24 6.47
C ASN A 105 -31.00 13.74 5.01
N PRO A 106 -29.93 14.32 4.43
CA PRO A 106 -30.01 14.90 3.10
C PRO A 106 -30.17 13.83 2.02
N ASP A 107 -30.72 14.22 0.87
CA ASP A 107 -30.79 13.37 -0.30
C ASP A 107 -29.37 12.90 -0.71
N GLY A 108 -29.23 11.59 -0.99
CA GLY A 108 -27.95 10.98 -1.36
C GLY A 108 -27.09 10.46 -0.20
N ILE A 109 -27.49 10.70 1.07
CA ILE A 109 -26.74 10.23 2.24
C ILE A 109 -26.55 8.70 2.26
N ASP A 110 -27.57 7.95 1.83
CA ASP A 110 -27.51 6.48 1.75
C ASP A 110 -26.46 5.99 0.74
N GLU A 111 -26.33 6.68 -0.40
CA GLU A 111 -25.34 6.35 -1.44
C GLU A 111 -23.92 6.68 -0.99
N ALA A 112 -23.75 7.81 -0.27
CA ALA A 112 -22.47 8.20 0.31
C ALA A 112 -21.99 7.17 1.36
N GLU A 113 -22.86 6.77 2.29
CA GLU A 113 -22.53 5.74 3.29
C GLU A 113 -22.24 4.38 2.62
N ALA A 114 -23.03 3.96 1.63
CA ALA A 114 -22.80 2.71 0.92
C ALA A 114 -21.45 2.70 0.17
N SER A 115 -21.09 3.82 -0.46
CA SER A 115 -19.80 3.97 -1.16
C SER A 115 -18.62 4.00 -0.18
N LEU A 116 -18.79 4.62 0.99
CA LEU A 116 -17.78 4.62 2.04
C LEU A 116 -17.53 3.20 2.58
N LEU A 117 -18.60 2.45 2.85
CA LEU A 117 -18.51 1.04 3.28
C LEU A 117 -17.89 0.15 2.19
N GLU A 118 -18.10 0.46 0.90
CA GLU A 118 -17.40 -0.23 -0.19
C GLU A 118 -15.91 0.05 -0.16
N LEU A 119 -15.51 1.31 -0.04
CA LEU A 119 -14.10 1.70 0.05
C LEU A 119 -13.41 1.06 1.25
N GLN A 120 -14.04 1.08 2.43
CA GLN A 120 -13.54 0.40 3.63
C GLN A 120 -13.33 -1.11 3.41
N ARG A 121 -14.23 -1.78 2.69
CA ARG A 121 -14.08 -3.22 2.35
C ARG A 121 -12.94 -3.46 1.38
N VAL A 122 -12.72 -2.57 0.41
CA VAL A 122 -11.65 -2.68 -0.58
C VAL A 122 -10.28 -2.49 0.08
N ILE A 123 -10.15 -1.48 0.95
CA ILE A 123 -8.94 -1.25 1.76
C ILE A 123 -8.76 -2.43 2.72
N GLY A 124 -9.78 -2.80 3.48
CA GLY A 124 -9.74 -3.94 4.38
C GLY A 124 -8.74 -3.76 5.52
N ALA A 125 -8.37 -4.87 6.16
CA ALA A 125 -7.40 -4.88 7.25
C ALA A 125 -6.07 -5.50 6.80
N PRO A 126 -4.92 -5.05 7.35
CA PRO A 126 -3.64 -5.66 7.08
C PRO A 126 -3.57 -7.10 7.63
N PRO A 127 -2.73 -7.97 7.04
CA PRO A 127 -1.84 -7.71 5.90
C PRO A 127 -2.56 -7.76 4.54
N ALA A 128 -2.17 -6.89 3.62
CA ALA A 128 -2.68 -6.86 2.25
C ALA A 128 -1.55 -7.06 1.23
N LEU A 129 -1.86 -7.73 0.10
CA LEU A 129 -0.94 -7.89 -1.02
C LEU A 129 -1.04 -6.67 -1.94
N ALA A 130 0.07 -5.94 -2.11
CA ALA A 130 0.13 -4.81 -3.03
C ALA A 130 0.14 -5.32 -4.48
N THR A 131 -0.88 -4.95 -5.26
CA THR A 131 -1.03 -5.35 -6.66
C THR A 131 -1.59 -4.20 -7.49
N PRO A 132 -1.33 -4.14 -8.81
CA PRO A 132 -1.99 -3.14 -9.67
C PRO A 132 -3.52 -3.24 -9.61
N ALA A 133 -4.07 -4.46 -9.57
CA ALA A 133 -5.51 -4.68 -9.46
C ALA A 133 -6.11 -4.13 -8.14
N ARG A 134 -5.36 -4.20 -7.04
CA ARG A 134 -5.75 -3.59 -5.75
C ARG A 134 -5.75 -2.06 -5.87
N LEU A 135 -4.71 -1.50 -6.47
CA LEU A 135 -4.62 -0.06 -6.71
C LEU A 135 -5.81 0.45 -7.54
N ASP A 136 -6.16 -0.26 -8.61
CA ASP A 136 -7.33 0.04 -9.43
C ASP A 136 -8.64 -0.05 -8.64
N ALA A 137 -8.78 -1.07 -7.79
CA ALA A 137 -9.97 -1.25 -6.95
C ALA A 137 -10.14 -0.11 -5.94
N ILE A 138 -9.05 0.33 -5.30
CA ILE A 138 -9.06 1.48 -4.37
C ILE A 138 -9.45 2.74 -5.15
N GLY A 139 -8.82 3.01 -6.28
CA GLY A 139 -9.12 4.18 -7.09
C GLY A 139 -10.58 4.22 -7.56
N LEU A 140 -11.13 3.08 -7.98
CA LEU A 140 -12.53 2.97 -8.37
C LEU A 140 -13.50 3.22 -7.21
N ALA A 141 -13.25 2.61 -6.05
CA ALA A 141 -14.10 2.77 -4.87
C ALA A 141 -14.03 4.22 -4.33
N THR A 142 -12.84 4.81 -4.27
CA THR A 142 -12.66 6.22 -3.90
C THR A 142 -13.39 7.13 -4.87
N ARG A 143 -13.32 6.87 -6.19
CA ARG A 143 -14.03 7.68 -7.16
C ARG A 143 -15.55 7.62 -6.99
N ARG A 144 -16.11 6.45 -6.66
CA ARG A 144 -17.55 6.32 -6.36
C ARG A 144 -17.94 7.13 -5.14
N LEU A 145 -17.15 7.05 -4.07
CA LEU A 145 -17.37 7.86 -2.87
C LEU A 145 -17.30 9.37 -3.17
N GLU A 146 -16.28 9.83 -3.89
CA GLU A 146 -16.17 11.23 -4.29
C GLU A 146 -17.40 11.70 -5.07
N LEU A 147 -17.89 10.90 -6.03
CA LEU A 147 -19.09 11.23 -6.80
C LEU A 147 -20.33 11.34 -5.90
N ALA A 148 -20.52 10.40 -4.98
CA ALA A 148 -21.62 10.44 -4.01
C ALA A 148 -21.54 11.67 -3.08
N LEU A 149 -20.34 12.18 -2.83
CA LEU A 149 -20.08 13.41 -2.06
C LEU A 149 -20.08 14.69 -2.92
N GLY A 150 -20.47 14.62 -4.21
CA GLY A 150 -20.56 15.79 -5.10
C GLY A 150 -19.30 16.09 -5.91
N GLY A 151 -18.32 15.19 -5.95
CA GLY A 151 -17.03 15.31 -6.66
C GLY A 151 -17.14 15.47 -8.17
N ALA A 152 -18.33 15.33 -8.77
CA ALA A 152 -18.55 15.72 -10.17
C ALA A 152 -18.24 17.20 -10.43
N LEU A 153 -18.42 18.07 -9.42
CA LEU A 153 -18.17 19.52 -9.53
C LEU A 153 -16.77 19.93 -9.06
N HIS A 154 -16.13 19.11 -8.22
CA HIS A 154 -14.91 19.47 -7.48
C HIS A 154 -13.66 18.68 -7.90
N GLY A 155 -13.78 17.75 -8.86
CA GLY A 155 -12.66 16.93 -9.31
C GLY A 155 -12.42 15.70 -8.43
N SER A 156 -11.18 15.24 -8.38
CA SER A 156 -10.79 14.06 -7.59
C SER A 156 -9.49 14.36 -6.84
N PRO A 157 -9.57 14.76 -5.55
CA PRO A 157 -8.39 14.92 -4.71
C PRO A 157 -7.51 13.67 -4.69
N PHE A 158 -8.12 12.48 -4.75
CA PHE A 158 -7.40 11.22 -4.88
C PHE A 158 -6.58 11.16 -6.17
N ALA A 159 -7.18 11.45 -7.32
CA ALA A 159 -6.48 11.40 -8.60
C ALA A 159 -5.35 12.44 -8.68
N ASP A 160 -5.53 13.62 -8.07
CA ASP A 160 -4.51 14.66 -8.01
C ASP A 160 -3.32 14.23 -7.15
N ALA A 161 -3.56 13.61 -5.99
CA ALA A 161 -2.52 13.03 -5.15
C ALA A 161 -1.76 11.91 -5.87
N MET A 162 -2.48 10.97 -6.50
CA MET A 162 -1.87 9.87 -7.26
C MET A 162 -1.02 10.35 -8.44
N ARG A 163 -1.41 11.45 -9.11
CA ARG A 163 -0.63 12.04 -10.20
C ARG A 163 0.69 12.63 -9.72
N GLY A 164 0.74 13.11 -8.48
CA GLY A 164 1.95 13.65 -7.84
C GLY A 164 2.88 12.60 -7.21
N ALA A 165 2.52 11.31 -7.27
CA ALA A 165 3.25 10.26 -6.55
C ALA A 165 4.65 9.93 -7.12
N GLY A 166 4.93 10.32 -8.37
CA GLY A 166 6.14 9.92 -9.10
C GLY A 166 7.45 10.21 -8.34
N ASP A 167 7.62 11.45 -7.87
CA ASP A 167 8.83 11.86 -7.16
C ASP A 167 9.06 11.07 -5.85
N MET A 168 7.97 10.70 -5.16
CA MET A 168 8.03 9.91 -3.93
C MET A 168 8.43 8.45 -4.23
N VAL A 169 7.87 7.86 -5.28
CA VAL A 169 8.24 6.50 -5.73
C VAL A 169 9.69 6.45 -6.19
N ASP A 170 10.15 7.45 -6.95
CA ASP A 170 11.52 7.54 -7.42
C ASP A 170 12.52 7.70 -6.27
N ALA A 171 12.18 8.53 -5.27
CA ALA A 171 12.99 8.71 -4.07
C ALA A 171 13.12 7.41 -3.26
N LEU A 172 12.00 6.71 -3.02
CA LEU A 172 12.00 5.43 -2.30
C LEU A 172 12.77 4.37 -3.08
N THR A 173 12.55 4.28 -4.40
CA THR A 173 13.27 3.33 -5.27
C THR A 173 14.78 3.57 -5.20
N SER A 174 15.22 4.83 -5.28
CA SER A 174 16.63 5.19 -5.16
C SER A 174 17.22 4.82 -3.81
N ASP A 175 16.46 5.00 -2.72
CA ASP A 175 16.89 4.60 -1.38
C ASP A 175 17.03 3.07 -1.24
N VAL A 176 16.04 2.34 -1.75
CA VAL A 176 16.03 0.86 -1.76
C VAL A 176 17.22 0.32 -2.54
N GLU A 177 17.49 0.84 -3.74
CA GLU A 177 18.63 0.42 -4.56
C GLU A 177 19.97 0.71 -3.89
N ARG A 178 20.11 1.90 -3.28
CA ARG A 178 21.33 2.33 -2.60
C ARG A 178 21.66 1.47 -1.38
N THR A 179 20.63 1.01 -0.68
CA THR A 179 20.76 0.25 0.58
C THR A 179 20.39 -1.22 0.42
N TYR A 180 20.34 -1.70 -0.82
CA TYR A 180 19.98 -3.08 -1.14
C TYR A 180 21.05 -4.06 -0.66
N ARG A 181 20.61 -5.16 -0.03
CA ARG A 181 21.46 -6.26 0.41
C ARG A 181 21.78 -7.17 -0.77
N GLY A 182 22.91 -6.92 -1.41
CA GLY A 182 23.40 -7.70 -2.54
C GLY A 182 23.61 -6.86 -3.79
N GLN A 183 24.04 -7.50 -4.87
CA GLN A 183 24.30 -6.82 -6.13
C GLN A 183 23.10 -6.94 -7.07
N LEU A 184 22.51 -5.80 -7.43
CA LEU A 184 21.45 -5.72 -8.43
C LEU A 184 22.04 -5.71 -9.84
N SER A 185 21.62 -6.67 -10.67
CA SER A 185 21.97 -6.76 -12.11
C SER A 185 21.05 -5.88 -12.95
#